data_AF-A0A9P8NAE0-F1
#
_entry.id   AF-A0A9P8NAE0-F1
#
_cell.length_a   1.000
_cell.length_b   1.000
_cell.length_c   1.000
_cell.angle_alpha   90.00
_cell.angle_beta   90.00
_cell.angle_gamma   90.00
#
_symmetry.space_group_name_H-M   'P 1'
#
loop_
_entity.id
_entity.type
_entity.pdbx_description
1 polymer ?
#
loop_
_entity_poly.entity_id
_entity_poly.type
_entity_poly.pdbx_seq_one_letter_code
_entity_poly.pdbx_strand_id
1 'polypeptide(L)'
;MDNTYKVNRFNMPLLQIIGTTGLHKSFSVGFGLTAKEDEGAFQWILSQLREAGRQADIPDPGVVITDFDTALKNALDSIFPSTQQQVCVWHMMKNVILHIKKKWEGSLDGTEIGGDRPEQETRLAAAAALDDPIQADNAIDEDRPIDRATDYQIQHASQLADQRTFEHTADGIRDAWVSVFRARTAEECRDQWDLLCIEFSDQPALVNYLRTTYWPWRAQFSTYAIQQYRNYNITVTSRVRAHITS
;
A
#
# COMPACT_ATOMS: atom_id res chain seq x y z
N MET A 1 7.85 -8.57 -2.59
CA MET A 1 8.19 -8.52 -4.03
C MET A 1 8.16 -7.06 -4.41
N ASP A 2 9.23 -6.58 -5.02
CA ASP A 2 9.39 -5.18 -5.39
C ASP A 2 9.96 -5.13 -6.80
N ASN A 3 9.37 -4.32 -7.67
CA ASN A 3 9.94 -4.04 -8.97
C ASN A 3 10.88 -2.85 -8.84
N THR A 4 12.15 -3.09 -9.16
CA THR A 4 13.11 -2.00 -9.12
C THR A 4 12.93 -1.14 -10.37
N TYR A 5 12.57 0.13 -10.16
CA TYR A 5 12.53 1.20 -11.17
C TYR A 5 13.82 1.39 -11.99
N LYS A 6 14.91 0.70 -11.64
CA LYS A 6 16.16 0.72 -12.41
C LYS A 6 16.06 -0.33 -13.51
N VAL A 7 15.66 0.11 -14.68
CA VAL A 7 15.73 -0.71 -15.89
C VAL A 7 17.19 -0.92 -16.31
N ASN A 8 17.50 -2.11 -16.81
CA ASN A 8 18.82 -2.39 -17.37
C ASN A 8 19.02 -1.62 -18.71
N ARG A 9 20.19 -1.77 -19.35
CA ARG A 9 20.49 -1.14 -20.66
C ARG A 9 19.49 -1.48 -21.79
N PHE A 10 18.64 -2.47 -21.57
CA PHE A 10 17.61 -2.95 -22.49
C PHE A 10 16.19 -2.53 -22.07
N ASN A 11 16.09 -1.59 -21.12
CA ASN A 11 14.82 -1.08 -20.61
C ASN A 11 13.93 -2.16 -19.94
N MET A 12 14.55 -3.22 -19.40
CA MET A 12 13.84 -4.32 -18.73
C MET A 12 13.74 -4.09 -17.21
N PRO A 13 12.53 -4.10 -16.65
CA PRO A 13 12.30 -4.10 -15.21
C PRO A 13 12.87 -5.36 -14.53
N LEU A 14 13.32 -5.19 -13.29
CA LEU A 14 13.81 -6.27 -12.44
C LEU A 14 12.85 -6.46 -11.26
N LEU A 15 12.18 -7.61 -11.24
CA LEU A 15 11.43 -8.10 -10.10
C LEU A 15 12.39 -8.77 -9.11
N GLN A 16 12.43 -8.25 -7.89
CA GLN A 16 13.20 -8.84 -6.80
C GLN A 16 12.28 -9.57 -5.81
N ILE A 17 12.63 -10.83 -5.51
CA ILE A 17 11.91 -11.68 -4.56
C ILE A 17 12.81 -11.93 -3.36
N ILE A 18 12.39 -11.38 -2.21
CA ILE A 18 13.12 -11.47 -0.95
C ILE A 18 12.28 -12.28 0.04
N GLY A 19 12.90 -13.29 0.64
CA GLY A 19 12.36 -14.05 1.74
C GLY A 19 12.88 -13.52 3.07
N THR A 20 12.19 -13.82 4.17
CA THR A 20 12.68 -13.51 5.52
C THR A 20 12.61 -14.75 6.39
N THR A 21 13.65 -14.98 7.18
CA THR A 21 13.71 -16.12 8.12
C THR A 21 13.02 -15.78 9.44
N GLY A 22 12.73 -16.80 10.27
CA GLY A 22 12.23 -16.60 11.63
C GLY A 22 13.19 -15.87 12.58
N LEU A 23 14.44 -15.62 12.16
CA LEU A 23 15.41 -14.78 12.86
C LEU A 23 15.48 -13.35 12.27
N HIS A 24 14.47 -12.96 11.49
CA HIS A 24 14.34 -11.63 10.87
C HIS A 24 15.50 -11.28 9.93
N LYS A 25 16.14 -12.29 9.33
CA LYS A 25 17.16 -12.09 8.30
C LYS A 25 16.51 -12.19 6.92
N SER A 26 16.72 -11.16 6.11
CA SER A 26 16.31 -11.17 4.71
C SER A 26 17.30 -11.96 3.87
N PHE A 27 16.80 -12.72 2.90
CA PHE A 27 17.60 -13.45 1.93
C PHE A 27 16.96 -13.36 0.55
N SER A 28 17.77 -13.42 -0.50
CA SER A 28 17.25 -13.42 -1.86
C SER A 28 16.70 -14.79 -2.20
N VAL A 29 15.44 -14.83 -2.65
CA VAL A 29 14.80 -16.06 -3.16
C VAL A 29 15.01 -16.16 -4.66
N GLY A 30 14.90 -15.05 -5.38
CA GLY A 30 15.05 -15.04 -6.82
C GLY A 30 14.96 -13.64 -7.42
N PHE A 31 15.27 -13.58 -8.70
CA PHE A 31 15.22 -12.39 -9.53
C PHE A 31 14.52 -12.73 -10.85
N GLY A 32 13.65 -11.85 -11.32
CA GLY A 32 13.01 -11.96 -12.63
C GLY A 32 13.28 -10.71 -13.45
N LEU A 33 13.82 -10.87 -14.65
CA LEU A 33 13.91 -9.78 -15.61
C LEU A 33 12.76 -9.91 -16.59
N THR A 34 11.87 -8.93 -16.62
CA THR A 34 10.75 -8.91 -17.57
C THR A 34 11.01 -7.91 -18.68
N ALA A 35 10.42 -8.15 -19.85
CA ALA A 35 10.41 -7.14 -20.91
C ALA A 35 9.37 -6.03 -20.63
N LYS A 36 8.34 -6.35 -19.83
CA LYS A 36 7.20 -5.48 -19.48
C LYS A 36 6.70 -5.81 -18.08
N GLU A 37 6.11 -4.84 -17.40
CA GLU A 37 5.38 -5.02 -16.13
C GLU A 37 3.91 -5.32 -16.46
N ASP A 38 3.64 -6.49 -17.04
CA ASP A 38 2.29 -6.94 -17.34
C ASP A 38 1.97 -8.26 -16.61
N GLU A 39 0.67 -8.56 -16.52
CA GLU A 39 0.19 -9.71 -15.76
C GLU A 39 0.78 -11.02 -16.29
N GLY A 40 0.92 -11.16 -17.61
CA GLY A 40 1.48 -12.36 -18.24
C GLY A 40 2.96 -12.56 -17.86
N ALA A 41 3.75 -11.50 -17.84
CA ALA A 41 5.15 -11.55 -17.42
C ALA A 41 5.28 -11.95 -15.94
N PHE A 42 4.43 -11.41 -15.07
CA PHE A 42 4.41 -11.79 -13.65
C PHE A 42 3.94 -13.22 -13.44
N GLN A 43 2.87 -13.67 -14.11
CA GLN A 43 2.40 -15.05 -14.06
C GLN A 43 3.51 -16.01 -14.48
N TRP A 44 4.27 -15.67 -15.52
CA TRP A 44 5.40 -16.47 -15.94
C TRP A 44 6.47 -16.56 -14.85
N ILE A 45 6.96 -15.44 -14.30
CA ILE A 45 7.98 -15.48 -13.22
C ILE A 45 7.49 -16.26 -12.00
N LEU A 46 6.26 -16.00 -11.56
CA LEU A 46 5.68 -16.70 -10.40
C LEU A 46 5.51 -18.20 -10.67
N SER A 47 5.18 -18.60 -11.90
CA SER A 47 5.14 -20.02 -12.28
C SER A 47 6.52 -20.69 -12.17
N GLN A 48 7.58 -19.99 -12.60
CA GLN A 48 8.95 -20.49 -12.50
C GLN A 48 9.40 -20.58 -11.03
N LEU A 49 9.04 -19.58 -10.21
CA LEU A 49 9.29 -19.59 -8.77
C LEU A 49 8.62 -20.79 -8.10
N ARG A 50 7.34 -21.03 -8.41
CA ARG A 50 6.57 -22.15 -7.86
C ARG A 50 7.18 -23.50 -8.25
N GLU A 51 7.57 -23.65 -9.50
CA GLU A 51 8.21 -24.87 -9.99
C GLU A 51 9.57 -25.11 -9.33
N ALA A 52 10.41 -24.07 -9.22
CA ALA A 52 11.68 -24.16 -8.49
C ALA A 52 11.48 -24.51 -7.02
N GLY A 53 10.44 -23.94 -6.38
CA GLY A 53 10.05 -24.28 -5.00
C GLY A 53 9.68 -25.76 -4.86
N ARG A 54 8.84 -26.29 -5.76
CA ARG A 54 8.44 -27.70 -5.79
C ARG A 54 9.62 -28.65 -5.95
N GLN A 55 10.55 -28.33 -6.85
CA GLN A 55 11.76 -29.15 -7.06
C GLN A 55 12.66 -29.20 -5.83
N ALA A 56 12.61 -28.17 -5.00
CA ALA A 56 13.35 -28.07 -3.74
C ALA A 56 12.53 -28.49 -2.51
N ASP A 57 11.32 -29.03 -2.69
CA ASP A 57 10.37 -29.38 -1.61
C ASP A 57 10.05 -28.20 -0.66
N ILE A 58 9.97 -26.99 -1.23
CA ILE A 58 9.61 -25.75 -0.53
C ILE A 58 8.10 -25.50 -0.72
N PRO A 59 7.33 -25.31 0.36
CA PRO A 59 5.91 -25.01 0.26
C PRO A 59 5.63 -23.62 -0.33
N ASP A 60 4.44 -23.46 -0.91
CA ASP A 60 3.95 -22.17 -1.39
C ASP A 60 3.96 -21.12 -0.26
N PRO A 61 4.25 -19.84 -0.55
CA PRO A 61 4.38 -18.82 0.47
C PRO A 61 3.04 -18.56 1.18
N GLY A 62 3.04 -18.51 2.51
CA GLY A 62 1.82 -18.16 3.26
C GLY A 62 1.41 -16.69 3.12
N VAL A 63 2.39 -15.79 2.94
CA VAL A 63 2.19 -14.34 2.81
C VAL A 63 3.12 -13.79 1.73
N VAL A 64 2.62 -12.90 0.89
CA VAL A 64 3.42 -12.10 -0.05
C VAL A 64 3.09 -10.63 0.14
N ILE A 65 4.14 -9.81 0.32
CA ILE A 65 4.02 -8.35 0.46
C ILE A 65 4.44 -7.71 -0.88
N THR A 66 3.61 -6.87 -1.49
CA THR A 66 3.90 -6.17 -2.77
C THR A 66 3.70 -4.65 -2.66
N ASP A 67 4.14 -3.90 -3.65
CA ASP A 67 4.01 -2.45 -3.77
C ASP A 67 2.64 -1.96 -4.29
N PHE A 68 1.63 -2.84 -4.35
CA PHE A 68 0.27 -2.58 -4.83
C PHE A 68 0.12 -2.48 -6.36
N ASP A 69 1.03 -3.09 -7.12
CA ASP A 69 0.88 -3.30 -8.57
C ASP A 69 -0.29 -4.27 -8.89
N THR A 70 -1.30 -3.79 -9.61
CA THR A 70 -2.49 -4.58 -9.98
C THR A 70 -2.16 -5.83 -10.80
N ALA A 71 -1.23 -5.74 -11.76
CA ALA A 71 -0.85 -6.86 -12.60
C ALA A 71 -0.13 -7.94 -11.79
N LEU A 72 0.75 -7.56 -10.86
CA LEU A 72 1.41 -8.50 -9.95
C LEU A 72 0.40 -9.14 -8.99
N LYS A 73 -0.57 -8.39 -8.49
CA LYS A 73 -1.64 -8.90 -7.61
C LYS A 73 -2.49 -9.95 -8.32
N ASN A 74 -2.96 -9.68 -9.54
CA ASN A 74 -3.72 -10.64 -10.34
C ASN A 74 -2.91 -11.91 -10.62
N ALA A 75 -1.64 -11.75 -10.96
CA ALA A 75 -0.74 -12.88 -11.18
C ALA A 75 -0.53 -13.73 -9.92
N LEU A 76 -0.44 -13.10 -8.74
CA LEU A 76 -0.36 -13.80 -7.46
C LEU A 76 -1.65 -14.58 -7.16
N ASP A 77 -2.83 -14.00 -7.38
CA ASP A 77 -4.11 -14.67 -7.17
C ASP A 77 -4.27 -15.89 -8.11
N SER A 78 -3.74 -15.81 -9.32
CA SER A 78 -3.74 -16.93 -10.27
C SER A 78 -2.77 -18.05 -9.87
N ILE A 79 -1.52 -17.71 -9.53
CA ILE A 79 -0.46 -18.72 -9.32
C ILE A 79 -0.46 -19.28 -7.89
N PHE A 80 -0.78 -18.45 -6.91
CA PHE A 80 -0.77 -18.77 -5.48
C PHE A 80 -2.09 -18.37 -4.79
N PRO A 81 -3.23 -19.00 -5.14
CA PRO A 81 -4.55 -18.58 -4.68
C PRO A 81 -4.78 -18.69 -3.16
N SER A 82 -3.97 -19.50 -2.46
CA SER A 82 -4.02 -19.64 -1.00
C SER A 82 -3.10 -18.66 -0.26
N THR A 83 -2.30 -17.87 -0.97
CA THR A 83 -1.34 -16.94 -0.38
C THR A 83 -2.03 -15.66 0.03
N GLN A 84 -1.83 -15.23 1.27
CA GLN A 84 -2.32 -13.93 1.71
C GLN A 84 -1.47 -12.81 1.09
N GLN A 85 -2.10 -11.94 0.29
CA GLN A 85 -1.47 -10.73 -0.20
C GLN A 85 -1.52 -9.61 0.84
N GLN A 86 -0.41 -8.89 1.01
CA GLN A 86 -0.29 -7.70 1.84
C GLN A 86 0.31 -6.55 1.03
N VAL A 87 -0.10 -5.32 1.36
CA VAL A 87 0.44 -4.12 0.73
C VAL A 87 1.60 -3.58 1.57
N CYS A 88 2.70 -3.28 0.89
CA CYS A 88 3.87 -2.66 1.48
C CYS A 88 3.51 -1.26 1.99
N VAL A 89 3.45 -1.09 3.31
CA VAL A 89 3.14 0.18 3.96
C VAL A 89 4.11 1.28 3.53
N TRP A 90 5.39 0.97 3.29
CA TRP A 90 6.33 1.98 2.79
C TRP A 90 5.95 2.53 1.41
N HIS A 91 5.65 1.66 0.45
CA HIS A 91 5.26 2.06 -0.89
C HIS A 91 3.93 2.83 -0.88
N MET A 92 2.96 2.33 -0.10
CA MET A 92 1.71 3.03 0.13
C MET A 92 1.96 4.45 0.67
N MET A 93 2.73 4.59 1.75
CA MET A 93 3.00 5.90 2.35
C MET A 93 3.76 6.83 1.41
N LYS A 94 4.72 6.32 0.65
CA LYS A 94 5.43 7.10 -0.36
C LYS A 94 4.46 7.64 -1.41
N ASN A 95 3.53 6.81 -1.89
CA ASN A 95 2.54 7.21 -2.88
C ASN A 95 1.50 8.17 -2.30
N VAL A 96 1.07 7.97 -1.05
CA VAL A 96 0.17 8.89 -0.34
C VAL A 96 0.83 10.26 -0.16
N ILE A 97 2.07 10.33 0.32
CA ILE A 97 2.80 11.59 0.49
C ILE A 97 2.96 12.32 -0.84
N LEU A 98 3.27 11.60 -1.93
CA LEU A 98 3.36 12.18 -3.27
C LEU A 98 2.02 12.79 -3.71
N HIS A 99 0.90 12.14 -3.41
CA HIS A 99 -0.42 12.67 -3.72
C HIS A 99 -0.80 13.86 -2.84
N ILE A 100 -0.44 13.85 -1.55
CA ILE A 100 -0.59 15.01 -0.65
C ILE A 100 0.16 16.21 -1.24
N LYS A 101 1.44 16.07 -1.59
CA LYS A 101 2.22 17.16 -2.23
C LYS A 101 1.57 17.73 -3.49
N LYS A 102 0.93 16.87 -4.29
CA LYS A 102 0.34 17.25 -5.58
C LYS A 102 -1.06 17.87 -5.45
N LYS A 103 -1.85 17.44 -4.46
CA LYS A 103 -3.29 17.73 -4.38
C LYS A 103 -3.71 18.49 -3.12
N TRP A 104 -2.78 18.80 -2.23
CA TRP A 104 -3.07 19.59 -1.02
C TRP A 104 -3.52 21.00 -1.40
N GLU A 105 -4.71 21.38 -0.95
CA GLU A 105 -5.27 22.72 -1.11
C GLU A 105 -4.94 23.55 0.14
N GLY A 106 -3.68 24.01 0.22
CA GLY A 106 -3.16 24.82 1.32
C GLY A 106 -1.67 25.09 1.19
N SER A 107 -1.07 25.84 2.11
CA SER A 107 0.39 26.00 2.13
C SER A 107 1.07 24.71 2.61
N LEU A 108 2.21 24.40 1.99
CA LEU A 108 3.14 23.37 2.45
C LEU A 108 4.26 23.96 3.33
N ASP A 109 4.32 25.28 3.48
CA ASP A 109 5.36 25.95 4.26
C ASP A 109 5.31 25.52 5.73
N GLY A 110 6.45 25.13 6.28
CA GLY A 110 6.55 24.65 7.66
C GLY A 110 6.10 23.21 7.89
N THR A 111 5.59 22.53 6.85
CA THR A 111 5.25 21.09 6.93
C THR A 111 6.48 20.22 6.63
N GLU A 112 6.58 19.04 7.25
CA GLU A 112 7.61 18.05 6.95
C GLU A 112 7.48 17.54 5.51
N ILE A 113 6.25 17.44 5.00
CA ILE A 113 5.97 17.09 3.60
C ILE A 113 6.51 18.18 2.65
N GLY A 114 6.35 19.45 2.99
CA GLY A 114 6.83 20.59 2.20
C GLY A 114 8.34 20.80 2.25
N GLY A 115 9.02 20.31 3.29
CA GLY A 115 10.47 20.39 3.41
C GLY A 115 11.20 19.65 2.28
N ASP A 116 12.09 20.37 1.58
CA ASP A 116 12.99 19.80 0.58
C ASP A 116 13.95 18.78 1.24
N ARG A 117 13.61 17.49 1.19
CA ARG A 117 14.64 16.44 1.24
C ARG A 117 15.33 16.42 -0.13
N PRO A 118 16.66 16.61 -0.19
CA PRO A 118 17.37 16.99 -1.41
C PRO A 118 17.32 15.89 -2.49
N GLU A 119 16.85 16.29 -3.68
CA GLU A 119 17.26 15.95 -5.06
C GLU A 119 17.53 14.49 -5.51
N GLN A 120 17.55 13.50 -4.63
CA GLN A 120 17.72 12.08 -5.01
C GLN A 120 16.39 11.36 -5.27
N GLU A 121 15.28 11.89 -4.75
CA GLU A 121 13.92 11.36 -4.99
C GLU A 121 13.22 12.01 -6.19
N THR A 122 13.60 13.25 -6.54
CA THR A 122 12.96 14.06 -7.60
C THR A 122 13.20 13.51 -9.00
N ARG A 123 14.36 12.87 -9.26
CA ARG A 123 14.61 12.13 -10.51
C ARG A 123 13.88 10.79 -10.59
N LEU A 124 13.44 10.22 -9.45
CA LEU A 124 12.67 8.97 -9.39
C LEU A 124 11.16 9.22 -9.56
N ALA A 125 10.67 10.39 -9.15
CA ALA A 125 9.26 10.78 -9.32
C ALA A 125 8.90 11.10 -10.79
N ALA A 126 9.85 11.57 -11.60
CA ALA A 126 9.63 11.83 -13.03
C ALA A 126 9.47 10.54 -13.87
N ALA A 127 10.03 9.41 -13.41
CA ALA A 127 9.86 8.12 -14.07
C ALA A 127 8.52 7.44 -13.73
N ALA A 128 7.97 7.68 -12.53
CA ALA A 128 6.65 7.22 -12.12
C ALA A 128 5.49 8.08 -12.70
N ALA A 129 5.82 9.15 -13.42
CA ALA A 129 4.84 10.05 -14.06
C ALA A 129 4.56 9.68 -15.52
N LEU A 130 5.12 8.57 -16.02
CA LEU A 130 4.81 8.04 -17.35
C LEU A 130 3.71 6.98 -17.36
N ASP A 131 3.20 6.60 -16.18
CA ASP A 131 1.99 5.79 -16.10
C ASP A 131 0.77 6.69 -16.07
N ASP A 132 -0.04 6.56 -17.12
CA ASP A 132 -1.43 7.00 -17.16
C ASP A 132 -2.16 6.58 -15.87
N PRO A 133 -3.15 7.37 -15.41
CA PRO A 133 -3.91 7.04 -14.21
C PRO A 133 -4.40 5.59 -14.31
N ILE A 134 -4.05 4.79 -13.31
CA ILE A 134 -4.58 3.43 -13.10
C ILE A 134 -6.06 3.49 -13.44
N GLN A 135 -6.42 2.96 -14.61
CA GLN A 135 -7.82 2.80 -14.95
C GLN A 135 -8.36 1.86 -13.89
N ALA A 136 -9.24 2.39 -13.05
CA ALA A 136 -10.07 1.58 -12.17
C ALA A 136 -10.91 0.70 -13.09
N ASP A 137 -10.37 -0.46 -13.46
CA ASP A 137 -11.15 -1.46 -14.15
C ASP A 137 -12.11 -2.03 -13.11
N ASN A 138 -13.38 -1.70 -13.32
CA ASN A 138 -14.46 -1.98 -12.40
C ASN A 138 -14.73 -3.48 -12.39
N ALA A 139 -14.04 -4.20 -11.52
CA ALA A 139 -14.63 -5.38 -10.87
C ALA A 139 -15.17 -4.93 -9.50
N ILE A 140 -16.21 -4.10 -9.55
CA ILE A 140 -17.08 -3.91 -8.39
C ILE A 140 -17.80 -5.25 -8.26
N ASP A 141 -17.47 -6.02 -7.22
CA ASP A 141 -18.37 -7.04 -6.70
C ASP A 141 -19.66 -6.31 -6.27
N GLU A 142 -20.66 -6.31 -7.15
CA GLU A 142 -21.90 -5.52 -7.03
C GLU A 142 -22.74 -5.88 -5.79
N ASP A 143 -22.34 -6.88 -5.01
CA ASP A 143 -23.03 -7.35 -3.81
C ASP A 143 -22.52 -6.75 -2.49
N ARG A 144 -21.59 -5.78 -2.53
CA ARG A 144 -21.13 -5.11 -1.31
C ARG A 144 -22.00 -3.88 -0.99
N PRO A 145 -22.65 -3.80 0.19
CA PRO A 145 -23.56 -2.71 0.49
C PRO A 145 -22.86 -1.35 0.36
N ILE A 146 -23.43 -0.46 -0.45
CA ILE A 146 -23.13 0.97 -0.42
C ILE A 146 -23.64 1.45 0.95
N ASP A 147 -22.70 1.67 1.87
CA ASP A 147 -23.00 1.98 3.27
C ASP A 147 -23.77 3.30 3.34
N ARG A 148 -25.09 3.22 3.49
CA ARG A 148 -25.93 4.36 3.85
C ARG A 148 -25.68 4.61 5.33
N ALA A 149 -25.11 5.77 5.65
CA ALA A 149 -24.83 6.18 7.02
C ALA A 149 -26.06 5.94 7.90
N THR A 150 -25.91 5.05 8.89
CA THR A 150 -26.90 4.76 9.93
C THR A 150 -26.95 5.91 10.94
N ASP A 151 -28.07 6.07 11.64
CA ASP A 151 -28.22 7.11 12.68
C ASP A 151 -27.12 7.03 13.78
N TYR A 152 -26.53 5.84 13.97
CA TYR A 152 -25.39 5.61 14.86
C TYR A 152 -24.09 6.22 14.32
N GLN A 153 -23.81 6.07 13.01
CA GLN A 153 -22.65 6.70 12.35
C GLN A 153 -22.77 8.23 12.37
N ILE A 154 -23.98 8.79 12.27
CA ILE A 154 -24.22 10.24 12.35
C ILE A 154 -23.99 10.77 13.77
N GLN A 155 -24.48 10.06 14.81
CA GLN A 155 -24.25 10.44 16.21
C GLN A 155 -22.77 10.31 16.60
N HIS A 156 -22.09 9.25 16.18
CA HIS A 156 -20.66 9.05 16.45
C HIS A 156 -19.79 10.10 15.72
N ALA A 157 -20.10 10.41 14.45
CA ALA A 157 -19.46 11.48 13.70
C ALA A 157 -19.65 12.85 14.35
N SER A 158 -20.85 13.14 14.89
CA SER A 158 -21.14 14.38 15.62
C SER A 158 -20.37 14.50 16.93
N GLN A 159 -20.03 13.39 17.57
CA GLN A 159 -19.29 13.36 18.83
C GLN A 159 -17.78 13.51 18.61
N LEU A 160 -17.29 13.05 17.45
CA LEU A 160 -15.91 13.21 16.99
C LEU A 160 -15.63 14.62 16.40
N ALA A 161 -16.63 15.26 15.79
CA ALA A 161 -16.47 16.56 15.13
C ALA A 161 -16.11 17.74 16.05
N ASP A 162 -16.42 17.65 17.35
CA ASP A 162 -16.16 18.71 18.34
C ASP A 162 -14.72 18.70 18.90
N GLN A 163 -13.92 17.68 18.58
CA GLN A 163 -12.51 17.59 18.96
C GLN A 163 -11.66 17.37 17.71
N ARG A 164 -11.14 18.45 17.13
CA ARG A 164 -10.10 18.34 16.10
C ARG A 164 -8.92 17.57 16.67
N THR A 165 -8.67 16.39 16.12
CA THR A 165 -7.64 15.45 16.55
C THR A 165 -6.36 15.68 15.75
N PHE A 166 -6.47 16.03 14.47
CA PHE A 166 -5.33 16.28 13.60
C PHE A 166 -5.17 17.77 13.32
N GLU A 167 -3.91 18.19 13.14
CA GLU A 167 -3.62 19.53 12.65
C GLU A 167 -4.17 19.68 11.23
N HIS A 168 -4.75 20.83 10.88
CA HIS A 168 -5.29 21.03 9.54
C HIS A 168 -4.17 21.46 8.58
N THR A 169 -3.26 20.52 8.30
CA THR A 169 -2.07 20.67 7.45
C THR A 169 -1.84 19.43 6.60
N ALA A 170 -0.91 19.53 5.65
CA ALA A 170 -0.48 18.37 4.86
C ALA A 170 0.08 17.23 5.74
N ASP A 171 0.76 17.56 6.84
CA ASP A 171 1.22 16.58 7.82
C ASP A 171 0.06 15.97 8.60
N GLY A 172 -0.96 16.76 8.94
CA GLY A 172 -2.13 16.26 9.63
C GLY A 172 -2.93 15.23 8.84
N ILE A 173 -3.14 15.42 7.53
CA ILE A 173 -3.83 14.41 6.72
C ILE A 173 -3.00 13.13 6.56
N ARG A 174 -1.66 13.26 6.51
CA ARG A 174 -0.73 12.13 6.58
C ARG A 174 -0.89 11.39 7.90
N ASP A 175 -0.94 12.11 9.02
CA ASP A 175 -1.03 11.52 10.35
C ASP A 175 -2.40 10.87 10.61
N ALA A 176 -3.48 11.47 10.11
CA ALA A 176 -4.80 10.86 10.07
C ALA A 176 -4.80 9.56 9.26
N TRP A 177 -4.15 9.54 8.08
CA TRP A 177 -4.03 8.30 7.33
C TRP A 177 -3.20 7.24 8.08
N VAL A 178 -2.16 7.66 8.81
CA VAL A 178 -1.36 6.79 9.66
C VAL A 178 -2.19 6.18 10.80
N SER A 179 -3.09 6.94 11.42
CA SER A 179 -3.97 6.38 12.46
C SER A 179 -4.90 5.30 11.90
N VAL A 180 -5.44 5.51 10.68
CA VAL A 180 -6.32 4.54 10.00
C VAL A 180 -5.66 3.17 9.85
N PHE A 181 -4.45 3.10 9.25
CA PHE A 181 -3.82 1.80 9.02
C PHE A 181 -3.09 1.23 10.24
N ARG A 182 -2.80 2.04 11.27
CA ARG A 182 -2.21 1.57 12.53
C ARG A 182 -3.25 1.13 13.56
N ALA A 183 -4.54 1.31 13.27
CA ALA A 183 -5.63 0.86 14.13
C ALA A 183 -5.48 -0.63 14.50
N ARG A 184 -5.70 -0.93 15.78
CA ARG A 184 -5.56 -2.26 16.38
C ARG A 184 -6.82 -3.10 16.23
N THR A 185 -7.97 -2.47 16.02
CA THR A 185 -9.23 -3.16 15.74
C THR A 185 -9.85 -2.70 14.43
N ALA A 186 -10.73 -3.52 13.86
CA ALA A 186 -11.47 -3.16 12.65
C ALA A 186 -12.47 -2.01 12.88
N GLU A 187 -12.95 -1.85 14.11
CA GLU A 187 -13.82 -0.76 14.54
C GLU A 187 -13.02 0.54 14.62
N GLU A 188 -11.90 0.55 15.33
CA GLU A 188 -10.99 1.69 15.39
C GLU A 188 -10.53 2.13 13.98
N CYS A 189 -10.26 1.19 13.08
CA CYS A 189 -9.91 1.51 11.69
C CYS A 189 -11.01 2.27 10.95
N ARG A 190 -12.29 1.93 11.21
CA ARG A 190 -13.45 2.64 10.65
C ARG A 190 -13.62 4.00 11.30
N ASP A 191 -13.54 4.06 12.63
CA ASP A 191 -13.70 5.32 13.37
C ASP A 191 -12.63 6.34 12.95
N GLN A 192 -11.37 5.91 12.81
CA GLN A 192 -10.28 6.76 12.32
C GLN A 192 -10.48 7.19 10.85
N TRP A 193 -11.09 6.34 10.02
CA TRP A 193 -11.38 6.68 8.63
C TRP A 193 -12.50 7.71 8.52
N ASP A 194 -13.56 7.54 9.32
CA ASP A 194 -14.68 8.47 9.39
C ASP A 194 -14.18 9.83 9.91
N LEU A 195 -13.33 9.82 10.95
CA LEU A 195 -12.68 11.02 11.48
C LEU A 195 -11.84 11.74 10.42
N LEU A 196 -11.00 11.02 9.67
CA LEU A 196 -10.22 11.56 8.56
C LEU A 196 -11.14 12.21 7.52
N CYS A 197 -12.22 11.54 7.13
CA CYS A 197 -13.18 12.06 6.15
C CYS A 197 -13.89 13.34 6.64
N ILE A 198 -14.15 13.46 7.93
CA ILE A 198 -14.79 14.62 8.55
C ILE A 198 -13.80 15.79 8.63
N GLU A 199 -12.63 15.58 9.24
CA GLU A 199 -11.65 16.63 9.51
C GLU A 199 -11.02 17.22 8.24
N PHE A 200 -10.89 16.42 7.18
CA PHE A 200 -10.36 16.83 5.88
C PHE A 200 -11.42 16.84 4.78
N SER A 201 -12.68 17.08 5.14
CA SER A 201 -13.80 17.17 4.19
C SER A 201 -13.63 18.29 3.15
N ASP A 202 -12.84 19.31 3.47
CA ASP A 202 -12.44 20.40 2.59
C ASP A 202 -11.31 20.02 1.60
N GLN A 203 -10.73 18.81 1.72
CA GLN A 203 -9.69 18.27 0.84
C GLN A 203 -10.22 17.09 -0.01
N PRO A 204 -11.28 17.26 -0.81
CA PRO A 204 -12.02 16.16 -1.44
C PRO A 204 -11.17 15.35 -2.42
N ALA A 205 -10.20 15.96 -3.09
CA ALA A 205 -9.32 15.28 -4.04
C ALA A 205 -8.42 14.23 -3.36
N LEU A 206 -7.98 14.50 -2.13
CA LEU A 206 -7.15 13.60 -1.34
C LEU A 206 -7.99 12.52 -0.66
N VAL A 207 -9.11 12.90 -0.04
CA VAL A 207 -10.04 11.94 0.57
C VAL A 207 -10.55 10.95 -0.48
N ASN A 208 -10.93 11.42 -1.68
CA ASN A 208 -11.37 10.54 -2.75
C ASN A 208 -10.25 9.60 -3.22
N TYR A 209 -9.02 10.09 -3.36
CA TYR A 209 -7.88 9.25 -3.71
C TYR A 209 -7.66 8.11 -2.70
N LEU A 210 -7.67 8.41 -1.39
CA LEU A 210 -7.53 7.38 -0.36
C LEU A 210 -8.70 6.39 -0.39
N ARG A 211 -9.92 6.89 -0.59
CA ARG A 211 -11.16 6.11 -0.65
C ARG A 211 -11.20 5.13 -1.81
N THR A 212 -10.75 5.53 -2.99
CA THR A 212 -10.80 4.67 -4.18
C THR A 212 -9.60 3.75 -4.27
N THR A 213 -8.42 4.23 -3.88
CA THR A 213 -7.16 3.51 -4.11
C THR A 213 -6.86 2.51 -2.99
N TYR A 214 -6.96 2.92 -1.72
CA TYR A 214 -6.46 2.11 -0.60
C TYR A 214 -7.55 1.59 0.33
N TRP A 215 -8.60 2.36 0.59
CA TRP A 215 -9.67 1.97 1.52
C TRP A 215 -10.31 0.59 1.23
N PRO A 216 -10.58 0.20 -0.03
CA PRO A 216 -11.12 -1.12 -0.34
C PRO A 216 -10.17 -2.26 0.07
N TRP A 217 -8.88 -1.96 0.11
CA TRP A 217 -7.78 -2.89 0.37
C TRP A 217 -7.24 -2.79 1.80
N ARG A 218 -7.93 -2.08 2.70
CA ARG A 218 -7.46 -1.83 4.08
C ARG A 218 -7.06 -3.08 4.86
N ALA A 219 -7.71 -4.21 4.63
CA ALA A 219 -7.35 -5.48 5.27
C ALA A 219 -5.96 -6.01 4.86
N GLN A 220 -5.39 -5.52 3.74
CA GLN A 220 -4.06 -5.94 3.26
C GLN A 220 -2.91 -5.13 3.85
N PHE A 221 -3.17 -4.01 4.55
CA PHE A 221 -2.11 -3.18 5.15
C PHE A 221 -2.40 -2.75 6.59
N SER A 222 -3.64 -2.83 7.05
CA SER A 222 -3.97 -2.36 8.39
C SER A 222 -3.49 -3.33 9.46
N THR A 223 -2.92 -2.80 10.54
CA THR A 223 -2.35 -3.55 11.65
C THR A 223 -3.31 -4.62 12.19
N TYR A 224 -4.58 -4.28 12.42
CA TYR A 224 -5.60 -5.21 12.93
C TYR A 224 -5.78 -6.48 12.08
N ALA A 225 -5.52 -6.40 10.76
CA ALA A 225 -5.74 -7.48 9.81
C ALA A 225 -4.43 -8.24 9.54
N ILE A 226 -3.33 -7.53 9.30
CA ILE A 226 -2.08 -8.17 8.89
C ILE A 226 -1.37 -8.90 10.03
N GLN A 227 -1.59 -8.50 11.29
CA GLN A 227 -1.02 -9.16 12.47
C GLN A 227 -1.63 -10.55 12.73
N GLN A 228 -2.75 -10.89 12.09
CA GLN A 228 -3.40 -12.20 12.23
C GLN A 228 -2.67 -13.29 11.44
N TYR A 229 -1.80 -12.90 10.50
CA TYR A 229 -1.00 -13.82 9.70
C TYR A 229 0.39 -13.93 10.29
N ARG A 230 1.01 -15.13 10.21
CA ARG A 230 2.41 -15.33 10.60
C ARG A 230 3.36 -14.64 9.60
N ASN A 231 3.38 -13.31 9.63
CA ASN A 231 4.36 -12.48 8.93
C ASN A 231 5.48 -12.01 9.87
N TYR A 232 5.58 -12.58 11.09
CA TYR A 232 6.57 -12.21 12.11
C TYR A 232 6.65 -10.70 12.42
N ASN A 233 5.53 -9.97 12.27
CA ASN A 233 5.45 -8.50 12.38
C ASN A 233 6.39 -7.75 11.42
N ILE A 234 6.76 -8.38 10.30
CA ILE A 234 7.59 -7.76 9.27
C ILE A 234 6.76 -6.70 8.54
N THR A 235 7.12 -5.44 8.75
CA THR A 235 6.64 -4.32 7.93
C THR A 235 7.79 -3.88 7.02
N VAL A 236 7.61 -3.92 5.71
CA VAL A 236 8.61 -3.34 4.78
C VAL A 236 8.51 -1.82 4.89
N THR A 237 9.57 -1.20 5.40
CA THR A 237 9.66 0.25 5.72
C THR A 237 10.75 0.95 4.91
N SER A 238 11.43 0.23 4.01
CA SER A 238 12.35 0.80 3.02
C SER A 238 12.66 -0.24 1.91
N ARG A 239 13.22 0.22 0.78
CA ARG A 239 13.66 -0.61 -0.36
C ARG A 239 14.51 -1.84 0.01
N VAL A 240 15.15 -1.88 1.18
CA VAL A 240 16.06 -2.97 1.58
C VAL A 240 15.80 -3.47 3.00
N ARG A 241 14.87 -2.88 3.78
CA ARG A 241 14.60 -3.32 5.16
C ARG A 241 13.12 -3.50 5.46
N ALA A 242 12.84 -4.70 5.94
CA ALA A 242 11.81 -4.97 6.92
C ALA A 242 12.20 -4.33 8.27
N HIS A 243 11.29 -3.57 8.88
CA HIS A 243 11.38 -3.16 10.27
C HIS A 243 10.21 -3.73 11.07
N ILE A 244 10.45 -3.93 12.36
CA ILE A 244 9.49 -4.41 13.34
C ILE A 244 8.95 -3.18 14.08
N THR A 245 7.64 -3.10 14.27
CA THR A 245 7.03 -2.23 15.28
C THR A 245 6.72 -3.07 16.51
N SER A 246 7.37 -2.74 17.64
CA SER A 246 7.18 -3.35 18.97
C SER A 246 5.88 -2.90 19.63
#